data_AF-A0A2X2IVP5-F1
#
_entry.id   AF-A0A2X2IVP5-F1
#
_cell.length_a   1.000
_cell.length_b   1.000
_cell.length_c   1.000
_cell.angle_alpha   90.00
_cell.angle_beta   90.00
_cell.angle_gamma   90.00
#
_symmetry.space_group_name_H-M   'P 1'
#
loop_
_entity.id
_entity.type
_entity.pdbx_description
1 polymer ?
#
loop_
_entity_poly.entity_id
_entity_poly.type
_entity_poly.pdbx_seq_one_letter_code
_entity_poly.pdbx_strand_id
1 'polypeptide(L)'
;MVVSGGKLLLYLAQGGKKMLVWQEKEELLAPEVFHALTTALRREPRLRFTLTEVNDLPVRQTPMFTLLREAGFSSSPQGLDWG
;
A
#
# COMPACT_ATOMS: atom_id res chain seq x y z
N MET A 1 -7.47 -4.67 -2.88
CA MET A 1 -8.03 -3.29 -2.77
C MET A 1 -8.61 -3.10 -1.38
N VAL A 2 -8.75 -1.86 -0.92
CA VAL A 2 -9.44 -1.51 0.33
C VAL A 2 -10.54 -0.51 0.01
N VAL A 3 -11.77 -0.80 0.46
CA VAL A 3 -12.97 0.01 0.28
C VAL A 3 -13.58 0.30 1.64
N SER A 4 -13.97 1.54 1.90
CA SER A 4 -14.67 1.95 3.13
C SER A 4 -15.77 2.94 2.80
N GLY A 5 -16.96 2.75 3.37
CA GLY A 5 -18.12 3.63 3.11
C GLY A 5 -18.49 3.76 1.62
N GLY A 6 -18.26 2.71 0.83
CA GLY A 6 -18.47 2.72 -0.63
C GLY A 6 -17.41 3.45 -1.45
N LYS A 7 -16.34 3.96 -0.81
CA LYS A 7 -15.22 4.64 -1.48
C LYS A 7 -14.02 3.71 -1.58
N LEU A 8 -13.43 3.60 -2.77
CA LEU A 8 -12.15 2.94 -2.97
C LEU A 8 -11.06 3.83 -2.37
N LEU A 9 -10.29 3.30 -1.41
CA LEU A 9 -9.21 4.04 -0.75
C LEU A 9 -7.83 3.61 -1.29
N LEU A 10 -7.62 2.30 -1.40
CA LEU A 10 -6.37 1.71 -1.88
C LEU A 10 -6.63 0.69 -2.98
N TYR A 11 -5.87 0.77 -4.06
CA TYR A 11 -5.86 -0.25 -5.10
C TYR A 11 -4.42 -0.66 -5.42
N LEU A 12 -4.09 -1.93 -5.18
CA LEU A 12 -2.82 -2.51 -5.61
C LEU A 12 -3.01 -3.06 -7.03
N ALA A 13 -2.23 -2.53 -7.97
CA ALA A 13 -2.28 -2.98 -9.36
C ALA A 13 -1.75 -4.41 -9.50
N GLN A 14 -2.10 -5.07 -10.61
CA GLN A 14 -1.63 -6.41 -10.92
C GLN A 14 -0.09 -6.46 -10.87
N GLY A 15 0.44 -7.50 -10.20
CA GLY A 15 1.88 -7.66 -9.99
C GLY A 15 2.47 -6.83 -8.84
N GLY A 16 1.67 -6.00 -8.15
CA GLY A 16 2.04 -5.36 -6.89
C GLY A 16 3.01 -4.18 -6.97
N LYS A 17 3.51 -3.84 -8.16
CA LYS A 17 4.51 -2.77 -8.33
C LYS A 17 3.97 -1.36 -8.08
N LYS A 18 2.68 -1.15 -8.33
CA LYS A 18 2.04 0.16 -8.24
C LYS A 18 0.82 0.11 -7.35
N MET A 19 0.66 1.12 -6.51
CA MET A 19 -0.54 1.36 -5.72
C MET A 19 -1.16 2.69 -6.11
N LEU A 20 -2.49 2.71 -6.19
CA LEU A 20 -3.29 3.92 -6.32
C LEU A 20 -3.95 4.21 -4.98
N VAL A 21 -3.91 5.47 -4.59
CA VAL A 21 -4.45 5.98 -3.32
C VAL A 21 -5.40 7.13 -3.64
N TRP A 22 -6.65 6.98 -3.20
CA TRP A 22 -7.63 8.06 -3.24
C TRP A 22 -7.79 8.61 -1.83
N GLN A 23 -7.31 9.83 -1.65
CA GLN A 23 -7.46 10.62 -0.44
C GLN A 23 -7.88 12.04 -0.85
N GLU A 24 -8.69 12.68 -0.03
CA GLU A 24 -8.93 14.12 -0.16
C GLU A 24 -7.68 14.88 0.25
N LYS A 25 -7.47 16.07 -0.32
CA LYS A 25 -6.15 16.72 -0.46
C LYS A 25 -5.43 17.11 0.85
N GLU A 26 -6.02 16.85 2.02
CA GLU A 26 -5.50 17.26 3.33
C GLU A 26 -5.58 16.19 4.42
N GLU A 27 -6.17 15.02 4.15
CA GLU A 27 -6.37 13.99 5.17
C GLU A 27 -5.48 12.77 4.90
N LEU A 28 -4.64 12.42 5.87
CA LEU A 28 -3.90 11.15 5.83
C LEU A 28 -4.89 10.01 6.01
N LEU A 29 -4.74 8.95 5.23
CA LEU A 29 -5.50 7.72 5.47
C LEU A 29 -5.20 7.17 6.87
N ALA A 30 -6.26 6.75 7.55
CA ALA A 30 -6.14 6.16 8.88
C ALA A 30 -5.32 4.86 8.85
N PRO A 31 -4.50 4.54 9.88
CA PRO A 31 -3.66 3.34 9.94
C PRO A 31 -4.40 2.03 9.63
N GLU A 32 -5.68 1.94 10.01
CA GLU A 32 -6.56 0.80 9.80
C GLU A 32 -6.74 0.44 8.33
N VAL A 33 -6.65 1.44 7.44
CA VAL A 33 -6.74 1.23 5.98
C VAL A 33 -5.55 0.39 5.48
N PHE A 34 -4.34 0.66 6.00
CA PHE A 34 -3.14 -0.12 5.67
C PHE A 34 -3.14 -1.49 6.32
N HIS A 35 -3.63 -1.60 7.56
CA HIS A 35 -3.82 -2.90 8.22
C HIS A 35 -4.84 -3.78 7.49
N ALA A 36 -5.92 -3.20 6.97
CA ALA A 36 -6.87 -3.93 6.14
C ALA A 36 -6.21 -4.47 4.86
N LEU A 37 -5.36 -3.65 4.21
CA LEU A 37 -4.57 -4.08 3.06
C LEU A 37 -3.67 -5.27 3.42
N THR A 38 -2.83 -5.15 4.45
CA THR A 38 -1.86 -6.21 4.79
C THR A 38 -2.56 -7.46 5.31
N THR A 39 -3.72 -7.33 5.97
CA THR A 39 -4.56 -8.47 6.35
C THR A 39 -5.07 -9.24 5.13
N ALA A 40 -5.50 -8.53 4.09
CA ALA A 40 -5.91 -9.18 2.84
C ALA A 40 -4.71 -9.89 2.17
N LEU A 41 -3.56 -9.22 2.07
CA LEU A 41 -2.36 -9.79 1.46
C LEU A 41 -1.83 -11.03 2.20
N ARG A 42 -1.92 -11.07 3.54
CA ARG A 42 -1.50 -12.24 4.35
C ARG A 42 -2.30 -13.51 4.05
N ARG A 43 -3.51 -13.39 3.48
CA ARG A 43 -4.32 -14.55 3.06
C ARG A 43 -3.76 -15.23 1.82
N GLU A 44 -2.82 -14.59 1.13
CA GLU A 44 -2.14 -15.10 -0.06
C GLU A 44 -0.63 -15.32 0.21
N PRO A 45 -0.23 -16.40 0.92
CA PRO A 45 1.14 -16.59 1.40
C PRO A 45 2.19 -16.77 0.29
N ARG A 46 1.76 -17.02 -0.96
CA ARG A 46 2.64 -17.12 -2.13
C ARG A 46 2.81 -15.80 -2.88
N LEU A 47 2.02 -14.78 -2.52
CA LEU A 47 2.08 -13.48 -3.16
C LEU A 47 3.39 -12.80 -2.77
N ARG A 48 4.21 -12.50 -3.77
CA ARG A 48 5.49 -11.81 -3.61
C ARG A 48 5.60 -10.67 -4.60
N PHE A 49 5.97 -9.49 -4.12
CA PHE A 49 6.17 -8.33 -4.98
C PHE A 49 6.98 -7.25 -4.27
N THR A 50 7.50 -6.32 -5.05
CA THR A 50 8.07 -5.06 -4.57
C THR A 50 7.19 -3.92 -5.06
N LEU A 51 6.58 -3.20 -4.13
CA LEU A 51 5.87 -1.95 -4.40
C LEU A 51 6.91 -0.85 -4.63
N THR A 52 6.91 -0.25 -5.82
CA THR A 52 7.86 0.80 -6.22
C THR A 52 7.20 2.16 -6.31
N GLU A 53 5.88 2.22 -6.55
CA GLU A 53 5.17 3.46 -6.87
C GLU A 53 3.83 3.59 -6.13
N VAL A 54 3.52 4.83 -5.73
CA VAL A 54 2.22 5.26 -5.21
C VAL A 54 1.79 6.50 -5.97
N ASN A 55 0.63 6.45 -6.64
CA ASN A 55 0.13 7.55 -7.48
C ASN A 55 1.19 8.12 -8.45
N ASP A 56 1.91 7.22 -9.13
CA ASP A 56 2.98 7.55 -10.09
C ASP A 56 4.23 8.22 -9.47
N LEU A 57 4.30 8.33 -8.13
CA LEU A 57 5.48 8.79 -7.41
C LEU A 57 6.25 7.61 -6.82
N PRO A 58 7.59 7.65 -6.76
CA PRO A 58 8.37 6.63 -6.08
C PRO A 58 7.89 6.47 -4.63
N VAL A 59 7.56 5.24 -4.20
CA VAL A 59 6.94 4.98 -2.88
C VAL A 59 7.74 5.59 -1.73
N ARG A 60 9.07 5.56 -1.84
CA ARG A 60 10.04 6.12 -0.88
C ARG A 60 9.93 7.62 -0.68
N GLN A 61 9.40 8.33 -1.67
CA GLN A 61 9.21 9.79 -1.65
C GLN A 61 7.80 10.18 -1.18
N THR A 62 6.97 9.20 -0.81
CA THR A 62 5.60 9.44 -0.36
C THR A 62 5.48 9.32 1.16
N PRO A 63 4.52 10.04 1.79
CA PRO A 63 4.21 9.85 3.22
C PRO A 63 3.80 8.41 3.58
N MET A 64 3.36 7.62 2.59
CA MET A 64 2.90 6.25 2.76
C MET A 64 4.03 5.25 3.04
N PHE A 65 5.28 5.62 2.77
CA PHE A 65 6.42 4.71 2.95
C PHE A 65 6.51 4.18 4.38
N THR A 66 6.45 5.08 5.37
CA THR A 66 6.53 4.71 6.79
C THR A 66 5.29 3.94 7.24
N LEU A 67 4.11 4.39 6.85
CA LEU A 67 2.83 3.76 7.22
C LEU A 67 2.72 2.32 6.71
N LEU A 68 3.14 2.05 5.48
CA LEU A 68 3.14 0.70 4.92
C LEU A 68 4.15 -0.21 5.62
N ARG A 69 5.32 0.31 6.02
CA ARG A 69 6.29 -0.45 6.81
C ARG A 69 5.72 -0.86 8.16
N GLU A 70 5.11 0.08 8.87
CA GLU A 70 4.44 -0.17 10.15
C GLU A 70 3.28 -1.18 10.00
N ALA A 71 2.60 -1.17 8.86
CA ALA A 71 1.53 -2.12 8.57
C ALA A 71 2.02 -3.54 8.25
N GLY A 72 3.30 -3.72 7.91
CA GLY A 72 3.95 -5.03 7.75
C GLY A 72 4.79 -5.23 6.48
N PHE A 73 4.98 -4.22 5.64
CA PHE A 73 5.93 -4.31 4.52
C PHE A 73 7.38 -4.20 5.01
N SER A 74 8.30 -4.88 4.34
CA SER A 74 9.73 -4.72 4.59
C SER A 74 10.35 -3.71 3.62
N SER A 75 11.46 -3.07 4.00
CA SER A 75 12.19 -2.18 3.10
C SER A 75 13.04 -2.96 2.12
N SER A 76 13.09 -2.54 0.87
CA SER A 76 14.03 -3.05 -0.15
C SER A 76 14.70 -1.92 -0.91
N PRO A 77 15.79 -2.14 -1.67
CA PRO A 77 16.45 -1.07 -2.43
C PRO A 77 15.51 -0.34 -3.40
N GLN A 78 14.56 -1.04 -4.01
CA GLN A 78 13.65 -0.47 -5.01
C GLN A 78 12.37 0.12 -4.40
N GLY A 79 12.00 -0.26 -3.17
CA GLY A 79 10.79 0.25 -2.53
C GLY A 79 10.42 -0.52 -1.27
N LEU A 80 9.23 -1.13 -1.28
CA LEU A 80 8.68 -1.92 -0.19
C LEU A 80 8.38 -3.34 -0.65
N ASP A 81 8.95 -4.33 0.03
CA ASP A 81 8.77 -5.74 -0.29
C ASP A 81 7.61 -6.34 0.51
N TRP A 82 6.88 -7.23 -0.16
CA TRP A 82 5.90 -8.13 0.41
C TRP A 82 6.26 -9.56 0.03
N GLY A 83 6.42 -10.43 1.03
CA GLY A 83 6.80 -11.83 0.84
C GLY A 83 7.62 -12.41 1.99
#